data_AF-A0A951U627-F1
#
_entry.id   AF-A0A951U627-F1
#
_cell.length_a   1.000
_cell.length_b   1.000
_cell.length_c   1.000
_cell.angle_alpha   90.00
_cell.angle_beta   90.00
_cell.angle_gamma   90.00
#
_symmetry.space_group_name_H-M   'P 1'
#
loop_
_entity.id
_entity.type
_entity.pdbx_description
1 polymer ?
#
loop_
_entity_poly.entity_id
_entity_poly.type
_entity_poly.pdbx_seq_one_letter_code
_entity_poly.pdbx_strand_id
1 'polypeptide(L)' 'MNHCKRQIELVADRVTVDIEGLRAEIEAAYSDNPLWEELSLSQKLRRLIQERLNAIQQEQLSKSESKPEKSK' A
#
# COMPACT_ATOMS: atom_id res chain seq x y z
N MET A 1 1.40 -6.24 43.46
CA MET A 1 1.71 -6.77 42.11
C MET A 1 1.03 -5.85 41.10
N ASN A 2 1.80 -4.95 40.48
CA ASN A 2 1.25 -3.94 39.58
C ASN A 2 1.08 -4.56 38.19
N HIS A 3 -0.17 -4.88 37.82
CA HIS A 3 -0.50 -5.28 36.45
C HIS A 3 -0.51 -4.03 35.56
N CYS A 4 0.59 -3.83 34.82
CA CYS A 4 0.66 -2.87 33.75
C CYS A 4 -0.27 -3.33 32.61
N LYS A 5 -1.52 -2.86 32.63
CA LYS A 5 -2.45 -2.99 31.51
C LYS A 5 -1.90 -2.13 30.37
N ARG A 6 -1.29 -2.74 29.35
CA ARG A 6 -0.99 -2.06 28.09
C ARG A 6 -2.32 -1.60 27.48
N GLN A 7 -2.64 -0.31 27.61
CA GLN A 7 -3.65 0.33 26.79
C GLN A 7 -3.17 0.23 25.34
N ILE A 8 -3.84 -0.60 24.56
CA ILE A 8 -3.73 -0.56 23.11
C ILE A 8 -4.48 0.69 22.70
N GLU A 9 -3.76 1.78 22.42
CA GLU A 9 -4.32 2.93 21.71
C GLU A 9 -4.83 2.41 20.35
N LEU A 10 -6.13 2.22 20.27
CA LEU A 10 -6.83 1.89 19.03
C LEU A 10 -6.76 3.13 18.14
N VAL A 11 -5.72 3.18 17.29
CA VAL A 11 -5.68 4.11 16.16
C VAL A 11 -6.92 3.83 15.32
N ALA A 12 -7.77 4.84 15.15
CA ALA A 12 -9.17 4.68 14.74
C ALA A 12 -9.41 3.96 13.40
N ASP A 13 -8.38 3.83 12.55
CA ASP A 13 -8.51 3.32 11.18
C ASP A 13 -7.64 2.09 10.88
N ARG A 14 -7.36 1.25 11.88
CA ARG A 14 -6.63 -0.01 11.64
C ARG A 14 -7.52 -0.99 10.89
N VAL A 15 -7.11 -1.35 9.68
CA VAL A 15 -7.73 -2.43 8.89
C VAL A 15 -6.93 -3.70 9.10
N THR A 16 -7.59 -4.77 9.56
CA THR A 16 -7.02 -6.12 9.55
C THR A 16 -7.23 -6.72 8.16
N VAL A 17 -6.16 -7.20 7.56
CA VAL A 17 -6.18 -7.86 6.25
C VAL A 17 -5.53 -9.21 6.38
N ASP A 18 -6.17 -10.21 5.79
CA ASP A 18 -5.55 -11.50 5.55
C ASP A 18 -4.64 -11.39 4.33
N ILE A 19 -3.42 -11.89 4.48
CA ILE A 19 -2.38 -11.89 3.46
C ILE A 19 -1.82 -13.30 3.24
N GLU A 20 -2.53 -14.33 3.72
CA GLU A 20 -2.20 -15.71 3.40
C GLU A 20 -2.10 -15.90 1.88
N GLY A 21 -1.08 -16.63 1.43
CA GLY A 21 -0.75 -16.79 0.01
C GLY A 21 0.04 -15.62 -0.61
N LEU A 22 -0.19 -14.38 -0.16
CA LEU A 22 0.46 -13.19 -0.75
C LEU A 22 1.88 -12.93 -0.23
N ARG A 23 2.26 -13.56 0.89
CA ARG A 23 3.57 -13.31 1.52
C ARG A 23 4.75 -13.56 0.58
N ALA A 24 4.73 -14.65 -0.18
CA ALA A 24 5.81 -14.97 -1.11
C ALA A 24 5.90 -13.94 -2.25
N GLU A 25 4.75 -13.50 -2.77
CA GLU A 25 4.68 -12.48 -3.82
C GLU A 25 5.17 -11.11 -3.33
N ILE A 26 4.82 -10.72 -2.10
CA ILE A 26 5.28 -9.47 -1.48
C ILE A 26 6.81 -9.46 -1.32
N GLU A 27 7.39 -10.59 -0.91
CA GLU A 27 8.85 -10.73 -0.79
C GLU A 27 9.53 -10.67 -2.17
N ALA A 28 8.92 -11.27 -3.20
CA ALA A 28 9.47 -11.29 -4.56
C ALA A 28 9.25 -9.99 -5.37
N ALA A 29 8.34 -9.10 -4.95
CA ALA A 29 7.93 -7.92 -5.73
C ALA A 29 9.08 -7.00 -6.16
N TYR A 30 10.14 -6.91 -5.35
CA TYR A 30 11.36 -6.16 -5.65
C TYR A 30 12.61 -6.99 -5.33
N SER A 31 12.66 -8.23 -5.83
CA SER A 31 13.79 -9.14 -5.60
C SER A 31 15.15 -8.57 -6.04
N ASP A 32 15.15 -7.66 -7.01
CA ASP A 32 16.37 -7.02 -7.51
C ASP A 32 16.85 -5.84 -6.64
N ASN A 33 16.07 -5.46 -5.62
CA ASN A 33 16.39 -4.35 -4.74
C ASN A 33 16.83 -4.86 -3.35
N PRO A 34 18.12 -4.77 -2.99
CA PRO A 34 18.60 -5.27 -1.71
C PRO A 34 17.98 -4.54 -0.51
N LEU A 35 17.56 -3.28 -0.68
CA LEU A 35 16.88 -2.53 0.37
C LEU A 35 15.48 -3.06 0.64
N TRP A 36 14.88 -3.83 -0.29
CA TRP A 36 13.58 -4.44 -0.07
C TRP A 36 13.63 -5.51 1.02
N GLU A 37 14.67 -6.34 1.05
CA GLU A 37 14.84 -7.41 2.02
C GLU A 37 14.93 -6.87 3.46
N GLU A 38 15.54 -5.69 3.63
CA GLU A 38 15.68 -5.02 4.93
C GLU A 38 14.36 -4.44 5.48
N LEU A 39 13.35 -4.25 4.61
CA LEU A 39 12.06 -3.70 5.03
C LEU A 39 11.23 -4.73 5.80
N SER A 40 10.57 -4.26 6.86
CA SER A 40 9.51 -5.03 7.49
C SER A 40 8.34 -5.23 6.54
N LEU A 41 7.59 -6.31 6.72
CA LEU A 41 6.38 -6.60 5.96
C LEU A 41 5.40 -5.42 5.92
N SER A 42 5.25 -4.69 7.03
CA SER A 42 4.37 -3.51 7.09
C SER A 42 4.84 -2.36 6.18
N GLN A 43 6.15 -2.16 6.06
CA GLN A 43 6.74 -1.15 5.17
C GLN A 43 6.59 -1.57 3.71
N LYS A 44 6.82 -2.87 3.41
CA LYS A 44 6.60 -3.45 2.08
C LYS A 44 5.16 -3.24 1.61
N LEU A 45 4.19 -3.62 2.46
CA LEU A 45 2.77 -3.45 2.19
C LEU A 45 2.40 -1.97 1.98
N ARG A 46 2.86 -1.07 2.84
CA ARG A 46 2.61 0.37 2.69
C ARG A 46 3.12 0.90 1.35
N ARG A 47 4.31 0.47 0.92
CA ARG A 47 4.90 0.89 -0.34
C ARG A 47 4.11 0.40 -1.55
N LEU A 48 3.76 -0.89 -1.59
CA LEU A 48 2.93 -1.47 -2.67
C LEU A 48 1.56 -0.78 -2.78
N ILE A 49 0.91 -0.51 -1.63
CA ILE A 49 -0.36 0.21 -1.60
C ILE A 49 -0.20 1.62 -2.16
N GLN A 50 0.85 2.35 -1.75
CA GLN A 50 1.10 3.70 -2.23
C GLN A 50 1.34 3.75 -3.75
N GLU A 51 2.13 2.82 -4.28
CA GLU A 51 2.41 2.72 -5.72
C GLU A 51 1.14 2.44 -6.51
N ARG A 52 0.28 1.53 -6.03
CA ARG A 52 -1.00 1.25 -6.69
C ARG A 52 -1.97 2.44 -6.63
N LEU A 53 -2.03 3.14 -5.49
CA LEU A 53 -2.85 4.36 -5.36
C LEU A 53 -2.39 5.45 -6.33
N ASN A 54 -1.07 5.65 -6.46
CA ASN A 54 -0.51 6.60 -7.41
C ASN A 54 -0.85 6.23 -8.86
N ALA A 55 -0.73 4.95 -9.23
CA ALA A 55 -1.09 4.47 -10.57
C ALA A 55 -2.56 4.75 -10.89
N ILE A 56 -3.48 4.45 -9.96
CA ILE A 56 -4.92 4.71 -10.15
C ILE A 56 -5.19 6.21 -10.32
N GLN A 57 -4.52 7.08 -9.56
CA GLN A 57 -4.68 8.52 -9.70
C GLN A 57 -4.22 9.02 -11.08
N GLN A 58 -3.09 8.51 -11.57
CA GLN A 58 -2.58 8.84 -12.91
C GLN A 58 -3.54 8.34 -14.01
N GLU A 59 -4.03 7.10 -13.90
CA GLU A 59 -5.03 6.54 -14.83
C GLU A 59 -6.29 7.42 -14.92
N GLN A 60 -6.75 7.99 -13.80
CA GLN A 60 -7.90 8.89 -13.77
C GLN A 60 -7.63 10.24 -14.43
N LEU A 61 -6.46 10.83 -14.19
CA LEU A 61 -6.05 12.11 -14.79
C LEU A 61 -5.97 12.01 -16.33
N SER A 62 -5.33 10.96 -16.85
CA SER A 62 -5.23 10.76 -18.31
C SER A 62 -6.58 10.52 -18.98
N LYS A 63 -7.56 9.97 -18.24
CA LYS A 63 -8.92 9.73 -18.76
C LYS A 63 -9.74 11.02 -18.86
N SER A 64 -9.47 12.02 -18.02
CA SER A 64 -10.13 13.33 -18.09
C SER A 64 -9.62 14.23 -19.22
N GLU A 65 -8.37 14.08 -19.67
CA GLU A 65 -7.77 14.91 -20.71
C GLU A 65 -8.12 14.49 -22.15
N SER A 66 -8.84 13.37 -22.32
CA SER A 66 -9.14 12.78 -23.63
C SER A 66 -10.52 13.15 -24.22
N LYS A 67 -11.18 14.23 -23.77
CA LYS A 67 -12.38 14.75 -24.48
C LYS A 67 -11.94 15.72 -25.59
N PRO A 68 -11.97 15.33 -26.88
CA PRO A 68 -11.77 16.30 -27.94
C PRO A 68 -12.95 17.27 -27.94
N GLU A 69 -12.61 18.53 -27.72
CA GLU A 69 -13.44 19.70 -27.95
C GLU A 69 -13.97 19.63 -29.39
N LYS A 70 -15.25 19.29 -29.54
CA LYS A 70 -15.95 19.34 -30.82
C LYS A 70 -16.18 20.81 -31.14
N SER A 71 -15.16 21.48 -31.68
CA SER A 71 -15.29 22.82 -32.23
C SER A 71 -16.22 22.79 -33.44
N LYS A 72 -17.20 23.70 -33.36
CA LYS A 72 -18.28 23.97 -34.31
C LYS A 72 -17.77 24.53 -35.63
#